data_AF-A0A7K2N9S3-F1
#
_entry.id   AF-A0A7K2N9S3-F1
#
_cell.length_a   1.000
_cell.length_b   1.000
_cell.length_c   1.000
_cell.angle_alpha   90.00
_cell.angle_beta   90.00
_cell.angle_gamma   90.00
#
_symmetry.space_group_name_H-M   'P 1'
#
loop_
_entity.id
_entity.type
_entity.pdbx_description
1 polymer ?
#
loop_
_entity_poly.entity_id
_entity_poly.type
_entity_poly.pdbx_seq_one_letter_code
_entity_poly.pdbx_strand_id
1 'polypeptide(L)'
;MSAKTASVEAEATGTPTVIEHGGREYTIPAPKDVPLEVVWAQDDTDIVRLVLGEDQWSRYLATRPTLGDFQALAEKINTVGN
;
A
#
# COMPACT_ATOMS: atom_id res chain seq x y z
N MET A 1 26.32 2.43 -9.88
CA MET A 1 25.79 2.75 -8.54
C MET A 1 24.30 2.50 -8.57
N SER A 2 23.83 1.35 -8.09
CA SER A 2 22.40 1.05 -7.97
C SER A 2 22.06 1.15 -6.50
N ALA A 3 21.34 2.22 -6.15
CA ALA A 3 21.06 2.59 -4.77
C ALA A 3 20.06 1.61 -4.15
N LYS A 4 20.55 0.92 -3.11
CA LYS A 4 19.88 0.71 -1.82
C LYS A 4 18.42 0.22 -1.89
N THR A 5 18.28 -1.10 -1.95
CA THR A 5 17.11 -1.83 -1.44
C THR A 5 16.88 -1.45 0.02
N ALA A 6 16.00 -0.49 0.26
CA ALA A 6 15.46 -0.23 1.58
C ALA A 6 14.21 -1.11 1.74
N SER A 7 14.42 -2.40 2.01
CA SER A 7 13.43 -3.15 2.77
C SER A 7 13.40 -2.53 4.16
N VAL A 8 12.45 -1.63 4.38
CA VAL A 8 12.12 -1.16 5.72
C VAL A 8 11.08 -2.14 6.22
N GLU A 9 11.52 -3.03 7.12
CA GLU A 9 10.65 -3.69 8.07
C GLU A 9 9.85 -2.58 8.75
N ALA A 10 8.55 -2.52 8.43
CA ALA A 10 7.64 -1.52 8.93
C ALA A 10 7.24 -1.90 10.36
N GLU A 11 8.18 -1.71 11.27
CA GLU A 11 7.86 -1.61 12.69
C GLU A 11 6.79 -0.50 12.81
N ALA A 12 5.67 -0.80 13.49
CA ALA A 12 4.50 0.06 13.72
C ALA A 12 4.85 1.36 14.49
N THR A 13 5.72 2.14 13.88
CA THR A 13 6.10 3.50 14.21
C THR A 13 4.95 4.37 13.72
N GLY A 14 4.59 5.40 14.47
CA GLY A 14 3.52 6.34 14.09
C GLY A 14 3.88 7.20 12.89
N THR A 15 4.47 6.61 11.86
CA THR A 15 5.01 7.23 10.66
C THR A 15 4.57 6.44 9.43
N PRO A 16 4.29 7.11 8.31
CA PRO A 16 3.95 6.45 7.07
C PRO A 16 5.09 5.55 6.60
N THR A 17 4.74 4.39 6.06
CA THR A 17 5.66 3.38 5.54
C THR A 17 5.69 3.44 4.03
N VAL A 18 6.87 3.32 3.42
CA VAL A 18 7.01 3.21 1.96
C VAL A 18 7.25 1.76 1.58
N ILE A 19 6.44 1.23 0.67
CA ILE A 19 6.59 -0.12 0.11
C ILE A 19 6.91 -0.05 -1.39
N GLU A 20 7.76 -0.95 -1.86
CA GLU A 20 8.03 -1.12 -3.29
C GLU A 20 7.14 -2.24 -3.88
N HIS A 21 6.44 -1.95 -4.99
CA HIS A 21 5.66 -2.92 -5.74
C HIS A 21 5.71 -2.60 -7.24
N GLY A 22 6.04 -3.60 -8.08
CA GLY A 22 6.10 -3.41 -9.53
C GLY A 22 7.09 -2.33 -9.99
N GLY A 23 8.19 -2.12 -9.25
CA GLY A 23 9.18 -1.07 -9.52
C GLY A 23 8.70 0.36 -9.20
N ARG A 24 7.64 0.49 -8.39
CA ARG A 24 7.09 1.75 -7.92
C ARG A 24 7.01 1.77 -6.41
N GLU A 25 7.21 2.94 -5.83
CA GLU A 25 7.06 3.17 -4.40
C GLU A 25 5.64 3.65 -4.10
N TYR A 26 5.04 3.06 -3.06
CA TYR A 26 3.73 3.42 -2.52
C TYR A 26 3.90 3.78 -1.05
N THR A 27 3.34 4.93 -0.66
CA THR A 27 3.32 5.38 0.72
C THR A 27 2.02 4.92 1.38
N ILE A 28 2.17 4.13 2.43
CA ILE A 28 1.10 3.63 3.29
C ILE A 28 1.04 4.53 4.52
N PRO A 29 -0.11 5.15 4.84
CA PRO A 29 -0.26 5.94 6.06
C PRO A 29 -0.02 5.09 7.31
N ALA A 30 0.36 5.73 8.42
CA ALA A 30 0.45 5.04 9.69
C ALA A 30 -0.94 4.49 10.08
N PRO A 31 -1.05 3.40 10.86
CA PRO A 31 -2.34 2.78 11.18
C PRO A 31 -3.39 3.73 11.78
N LYS A 32 -2.95 4.80 12.47
CA LYS A 32 -3.82 5.82 13.05
C LYS A 32 -4.29 6.90 12.07
N ASP A 33 -3.60 7.03 10.94
CA ASP A 33 -3.88 7.99 9.87
C ASP A 33 -4.60 7.33 8.68
N VAL A 34 -4.88 6.02 8.76
CA VAL A 34 -5.72 5.31 7.80
C VAL A 34 -7.14 5.90 7.86
N PRO A 35 -7.78 6.19 6.70
CA PRO A 35 -9.14 6.70 6.68
C PRO A 35 -10.11 5.79 7.43
N LEU A 36 -10.98 6.37 8.26
CA LEU A 36 -12.00 5.63 9.00
C LEU A 36 -12.92 4.82 8.06
N GLU A 37 -13.06 5.27 6.82
CA GLU A 37 -13.82 4.61 5.75
C GLU A 37 -13.42 3.14 5.52
N VAL A 38 -12.16 2.77 5.84
CA VAL A 38 -11.67 1.40 5.74
C VAL A 38 -12.47 0.43 6.61
N VAL A 39 -13.07 0.89 7.72
CA VAL A 39 -13.93 0.07 8.60
C VAL A 39 -15.20 -0.42 7.89
N TRP A 40 -15.66 0.29 6.86
CA TRP A 40 -16.85 -0.07 6.08
C TRP A 40 -16.52 -0.61 4.69
N ALA A 41 -15.25 -0.82 4.37
CA ALA A 41 -14.85 -1.41 3.11
C ALA A 41 -15.38 -2.85 3.01
N GLN A 42 -15.89 -3.20 1.84
CA GLN A 42 -16.56 -4.49 1.61
C GLN A 42 -15.62 -5.57 1.10
N ASP A 43 -14.50 -5.16 0.50
CA ASP A 43 -13.48 -6.05 -0.04
C ASP A 43 -12.09 -5.40 -0.02
N ASP A 44 -11.07 -6.22 -0.26
CA ASP A 44 -9.67 -5.79 -0.23
C ASP A 44 -9.37 -4.67 -1.24
N THR A 45 -10.11 -4.58 -2.35
CA THR A 45 -9.90 -3.54 -3.36
C THR A 45 -10.26 -2.18 -2.78
N ASP A 46 -11.39 -2.10 -2.09
CA ASP A 46 -11.81 -0.88 -1.41
C ASP A 46 -10.83 -0.48 -0.32
N ILE A 47 -10.36 -1.45 0.48
CA ILE A 47 -9.34 -1.22 1.52
C ILE A 47 -8.06 -0.64 0.90
N VAL A 48 -7.51 -1.32 -0.11
CA VAL A 48 -6.26 -0.90 -0.77
C VAL A 48 -6.41 0.48 -1.41
N ARG A 49 -7.54 0.75 -2.07
CA ARG A 49 -7.83 2.07 -2.66
C ARG A 49 -7.87 3.16 -1.60
N LEU A 50 -8.56 2.93 -0.48
CA LEU A 50 -8.67 3.92 0.60
C LEU A 50 -7.33 4.17 1.28
N VAL A 51 -6.53 3.13 1.51
CA VAL A 51 -5.20 3.24 2.12
C VAL A 51 -4.22 3.98 1.21
N LEU A 52 -4.23 3.70 -0.10
CA LEU A 52 -3.35 4.36 -1.06
C LEU A 52 -3.79 5.78 -1.41
N GLY A 53 -5.10 6.04 -1.35
CA GLY A 53 -5.70 7.26 -1.87
C GLY A 53 -5.76 7.29 -3.40
N GLU A 54 -6.59 8.18 -3.94
CA GLU A 54 -6.89 8.29 -5.38
C GLU A 54 -5.63 8.48 -6.26
N ASP A 55 -4.65 9.25 -5.77
CA ASP A 55 -3.42 9.55 -6.52
C ASP A 55 -2.55 8.31 -6.74
N GLN A 56 -2.33 7.51 -5.70
CA GLN A 56 -1.49 6.32 -5.80
C GLN A 56 -2.26 5.16 -6.43
N TRP A 57 -3.56 5.05 -6.15
CA TRP A 57 -4.44 4.06 -6.76
C TRP A 57 -4.55 4.22 -8.28
N SER A 58 -4.75 5.45 -8.76
CA SER A 58 -4.80 5.72 -10.21
C SER A 58 -3.47 5.38 -10.90
N ARG A 59 -2.32 5.67 -10.26
CA ARG A 59 -0.99 5.27 -10.76
C ARG A 59 -0.81 3.77 -10.80
N TYR A 60 -1.34 3.04 -9.82
CA TYR A 60 -1.34 1.59 -9.80
C TYR A 60 -2.20 1.04 -10.95
N LEU A 61 -3.45 1.47 -11.10
CA LEU A 61 -4.31 1.00 -12.20
C LEU A 61 -3.76 1.36 -13.60
N ALA A 62 -3.02 2.47 -13.73
CA ALA A 62 -2.37 2.84 -14.98
C ALA A 62 -1.31 1.83 -15.45
N THR A 63 -0.77 0.99 -14.56
CA THR A 63 0.14 -0.11 -14.94
C THR A 63 -0.60 -1.32 -15.50
N ARG A 64 -1.94 -1.31 -15.50
CA ARG A 64 -2.81 -2.44 -15.87
C ARG A 64 -2.42 -3.71 -15.09
N PRO A 65 -2.43 -3.65 -13.75
CA PRO A 65 -2.03 -4.78 -12.92
C PRO A 65 -2.95 -5.97 -13.17
N THR A 66 -2.39 -7.17 -13.07
CA THR A 66 -3.17 -8.40 -13.04
C THR A 66 -3.76 -8.61 -11.65
N LEU A 67 -4.69 -9.57 -11.53
CA LEU A 67 -5.23 -9.96 -10.23
C LEU A 67 -4.13 -10.47 -9.28
N GLY A 68 -3.11 -11.17 -9.81
CA GLY A 68 -1.97 -11.64 -9.02
C GLY A 68 -1.11 -10.49 -8.50
N ASP A 69 -0.90 -9.45 -9.31
CA ASP A 69 -0.19 -8.24 -8.87
C ASP A 69 -0.96 -7.55 -7.73
N PHE A 70 -2.30 -7.48 -7.86
CA PHE A 70 -3.15 -6.89 -6.82
C PHE A 70 -3.08 -7.67 -5.51
N GLN A 71 -3.15 -9.00 -5.55
CA GLN A 71 -3.02 -9.81 -4.34
C GLN A 71 -1.67 -9.59 -3.65
N ALA A 72 -0.58 -9.51 -4.41
CA ALA A 72 0.74 -9.23 -3.87
C ALA A 72 0.87 -7.82 -3.28
N LEU A 73 0.16 -6.82 -3.82
CA LEU A 73 0.11 -5.48 -3.24
C LEU A 73 -0.72 -5.47 -1.95
N ALA A 74 -1.89 -6.08 -1.95
CA ALA A 74 -2.78 -6.16 -0.80
C ALA A 74 -2.12 -6.86 0.40
N GLU A 75 -1.40 -7.96 0.15
CA GLU A 75 -0.65 -8.66 1.19
C GLU A 75 0.44 -7.79 1.83
N LYS A 76 1.17 -7.01 1.03
CA LYS A 76 2.18 -6.07 1.54
C LYS A 76 1.56 -4.99 2.43
N ILE A 77 0.41 -4.46 2.02
CA ILE A 77 -0.32 -3.44 2.79
C ILE A 77 -0.81 -4.01 4.12
N ASN A 78 -1.38 -5.22 4.11
CA ASN A 78 -1.84 -5.90 5.32
C ASN A 78 -0.70 -6.22 6.29
N THR A 79 0.49 -6.55 5.78
CA THR A 79 1.68 -6.84 6.59
C THR A 79 2.22 -5.59 7.30
N VAL A 80 2.02 -4.40 6.72
CA VAL A 80 2.43 -3.12 7.33
C VAL A 80 1.45 -2.64 8.39
N GLY A 81 0.17 -3.03 8.28
CA GLY A 81 -0.90 -2.58 9.17
C GLY A 81 -1.08 -3.38 10.46
N ASN A 82 -0.37 -4.51 10.64
CA ASN A 82 -0.57 -5.47 11.73
C ASN A 82 0.72 -5.69 12.54
#